data_AF-A0A1I5VKI7-F1
#
_entry.id   AF-A0A1I5VKI7-F1
#
_cell.length_a   1.000
_cell.length_b   1.000
_cell.length_c   1.000
_cell.angle_alpha   90.00
_cell.angle_beta   90.00
_cell.angle_gamma   90.00
#
_symmetry.space_group_name_H-M   'P 1'
#
loop_
_entity.id
_entity.type
_entity.pdbx_description
1 polymer ?
#
loop_
_entity_poly.entity_id
_entity_poly.type
_entity_poly.pdbx_seq_one_letter_code
_entity_poly.pdbx_strand_id
1 'polypeptide(L)'
;MLVWVLFFISFFYAMATYKEMYHVKEHATHVVKLNNAAQQLRQAVSASMLNQKIELSNIEKEIQHFRYLLLQTKSHTIDDQWSDIQSTLLDADAFAEDVDNLLASIYSVANVTKKLKQLSESEISVDQQLLYQSISSYLLYELHGLNDSGTTRRADRFNEYIATLEAMLAERSSKPASVEVYALYTGLERLNQQLENVDSIMNHRFVRAMTQQQTYWTTQVIALLDRTLLLFGIAFLFLAAQVLVRYKLERLSTNFSRKMPPVSSEDIGFIQNDAVQYDQSVFEIENLMEQLEGDTDAIDAVLGMFVEEHKTDGEKLQTFAKNDDVEGTRGLIHSMKGVSGNIGAYAMQHFCIQLEKTLSAGESPDKRAVEQFDQLLALTIKDVLSEMENLNKMTTS
;
A
#
# COMPACT_ATOMS: atom_id res chain seq x y z
N MET A 1 -0.35 -29.32 2.32
CA MET A 1 0.48 -28.76 1.23
C MET A 1 -0.25 -27.69 0.42
N LEU A 2 -1.41 -27.98 -0.18
CA LEU A 2 -2.09 -27.07 -1.12
C LEU A 2 -2.47 -25.69 -0.54
N VAL A 3 -2.94 -25.63 0.72
CA VAL A 3 -3.30 -24.36 1.39
C VAL A 3 -2.09 -23.45 1.62
N TRP A 4 -0.91 -24.02 1.88
CA TRP A 4 0.34 -23.26 2.01
C TRP A 4 0.76 -22.63 0.69
N VAL A 5 0.64 -23.39 -0.41
CA VAL A 5 0.96 -22.87 -1.75
C VAL A 5 0.06 -21.68 -2.10
N LEU A 6 -1.25 -21.79 -1.83
CA LEU A 6 -2.19 -20.68 -2.06
C LEU A 6 -1.89 -19.47 -1.17
N PHE A 7 -1.55 -19.68 0.10
CA PHE A 7 -1.13 -18.61 1.00
C PHE A 7 0.09 -17.85 0.44
N PHE A 8 1.16 -18.56 0.07
CA PHE A 8 2.37 -17.91 -0.43
C PHE A 8 2.12 -17.17 -1.74
N ILE A 9 1.35 -17.75 -2.67
CA ILE A 9 0.98 -17.07 -3.92
C ILE A 9 0.22 -15.77 -3.63
N SER A 10 -0.81 -15.81 -2.79
CA SER A 10 -1.59 -14.62 -2.43
C SER A 10 -0.75 -13.59 -1.68
N PHE A 11 0.15 -14.02 -0.80
CA PHE A 11 1.01 -13.14 -0.02
C PHE A 11 2.05 -12.42 -0.88
N PHE A 12 2.75 -13.14 -1.77
CA PHE A 12 3.71 -12.52 -2.68
C PHE A 12 3.02 -11.58 -3.68
N TYR A 13 1.82 -11.95 -4.15
CA TYR A 13 1.04 -11.06 -5.00
C TYR A 13 0.59 -9.80 -4.26
N ALA A 14 0.13 -9.91 -3.01
CA ALA A 14 -0.16 -8.76 -2.16
C ALA A 14 1.05 -7.84 -2.00
N MET A 15 2.24 -8.41 -1.76
CA MET A 15 3.48 -7.66 -1.64
C MET A 15 3.86 -6.91 -2.93
N ALA A 16 3.67 -7.53 -4.09
CA ALA A 16 3.89 -6.89 -5.39
C ALA A 16 2.94 -5.70 -5.59
N THR A 17 1.64 -5.89 -5.34
CA THR A 17 0.64 -4.80 -5.44
C THR A 17 0.90 -3.69 -4.42
N TYR A 18 1.44 -4.02 -3.25
CA TYR A 18 1.80 -3.02 -2.24
C TYR A 18 2.97 -2.16 -2.69
N LYS A 19 3.98 -2.77 -3.32
CA LYS A 19 5.09 -2.04 -3.92
C LYS A 19 4.58 -1.08 -5.02
N GLU A 20 3.71 -1.56 -5.91
CA GLU A 20 3.10 -0.75 -6.95
C GLU A 20 2.30 0.43 -6.37
N MET A 21 1.47 0.18 -5.35
CA MET A 21 0.73 1.23 -4.64
C MET A 21 1.67 2.29 -4.06
N TYR A 22 2.81 1.89 -3.50
CA TYR A 22 3.78 2.82 -2.92
C TYR A 22 4.35 3.76 -3.98
N HIS A 23 4.74 3.24 -5.15
CA HIS A 23 5.22 4.06 -6.28
C HIS A 23 4.13 5.03 -6.78
N VAL A 24 2.91 4.53 -7.02
CA VAL A 24 1.76 5.35 -7.46
C VAL A 24 1.42 6.45 -6.44
N LYS A 25 1.56 6.17 -5.15
CA LYS A 25 1.35 7.16 -4.07
C LYS A 25 2.39 8.27 -4.11
N GLU A 26 3.64 7.95 -4.45
CA GLU A 26 4.69 8.95 -4.60
C GLU A 26 4.35 9.92 -5.75
N HIS A 27 3.95 9.39 -6.92
CA HIS A 27 3.45 10.19 -8.05
C HIS A 27 2.27 11.08 -7.66
N ALA A 28 1.26 10.51 -7.00
CA ALA A 28 0.10 11.25 -6.52
C ALA A 28 0.51 12.41 -5.60
N THR A 29 1.52 12.20 -4.76
CA THR A 29 2.02 13.23 -3.84
C THR A 29 2.65 14.41 -4.59
N HIS A 30 3.46 14.14 -5.62
CA HIS A 30 4.03 15.20 -6.46
C HIS A 30 2.95 15.96 -7.23
N VAL A 31 1.96 15.25 -7.78
CA VAL A 31 0.81 15.87 -8.46
C VAL A 31 0.03 16.79 -7.53
N VAL A 32 -0.33 16.32 -6.34
CA VAL A 32 -1.11 17.10 -5.37
C VAL A 32 -0.36 18.36 -4.94
N LYS A 33 0.95 18.24 -4.64
CA LYS A 33 1.77 19.41 -4.26
C LYS A 33 1.81 20.45 -5.37
N LEU A 34 2.06 20.02 -6.61
CA LEU A 34 2.15 20.94 -7.74
C LEU A 34 0.79 21.59 -8.05
N ASN A 35 -0.31 20.83 -7.98
CA ASN A 35 -1.65 21.40 -8.16
C ASN A 35 -1.98 22.41 -7.06
N ASN A 36 -1.70 22.11 -5.80
CA ASN A 36 -1.94 23.04 -4.68
C ASN A 36 -1.18 24.35 -4.86
N ALA A 37 0.09 24.30 -5.27
CA ALA A 37 0.87 25.50 -5.57
C ALA A 37 0.26 26.29 -6.74
N ALA A 38 -0.24 25.62 -7.77
CA ALA A 38 -0.95 26.27 -8.87
C ALA A 38 -2.24 26.98 -8.41
N GLN A 39 -3.01 26.35 -7.52
CA GLN A 39 -4.23 26.96 -6.94
C GLN A 39 -3.89 28.17 -6.06
N GLN A 40 -2.85 28.08 -5.23
CA GLN A 40 -2.38 29.18 -4.40
C GLN A 40 -1.93 30.37 -5.27
N LEU A 41 -1.22 30.09 -6.36
CA LEU A 41 -0.80 31.10 -7.31
C LEU A 41 -2.00 31.78 -7.99
N ARG A 42 -3.00 31.01 -8.44
CA ARG A 42 -4.26 31.56 -8.97
C ARG A 42 -4.99 32.42 -7.95
N GLN A 43 -5.01 32.01 -6.69
CA GLN A 43 -5.64 32.78 -5.61
C GLN A 43 -4.90 34.11 -5.38
N ALA A 44 -3.56 34.11 -5.39
CA ALA A 44 -2.76 35.33 -5.30
C ALA A 44 -3.00 36.26 -6.50
N VAL A 45 -3.06 35.70 -7.72
CA VAL A 45 -3.40 36.44 -8.94
C VAL A 45 -4.79 37.06 -8.85
N SER A 46 -5.79 36.30 -8.40
CA SER A 46 -7.14 36.82 -8.19
C SER A 46 -7.20 37.93 -7.14
N ALA A 47 -6.44 37.82 -6.05
CA ALA A 47 -6.36 38.84 -5.01
C ALA A 47 -5.67 40.13 -5.50
N SER A 48 -4.69 39.99 -6.40
CA SER A 48 -3.94 41.14 -6.95
C SER A 48 -4.79 42.13 -7.74
N MET A 49 -5.95 41.70 -8.25
CA MET A 49 -6.93 42.61 -8.86
C MET A 49 -7.46 43.66 -7.87
N LEU A 50 -7.45 43.35 -6.57
CA LEU A 50 -8.04 44.21 -5.52
C LEU A 50 -6.99 45.02 -4.77
N ASN A 51 -5.77 44.48 -4.56
CA ASN A 51 -4.72 45.13 -3.78
C ASN A 51 -3.31 44.89 -4.36
N GLN A 52 -2.92 45.71 -5.32
CA GLN A 52 -1.72 45.50 -6.14
C GLN A 52 -0.40 45.44 -5.36
N LYS A 53 -0.21 46.24 -4.30
CA LYS A 53 1.13 46.41 -3.69
C LYS A 53 1.56 45.24 -2.80
N ILE A 54 0.65 44.70 -2.00
CA ILE A 54 0.94 43.57 -1.10
C ILE A 54 0.90 42.25 -1.90
N GLU A 55 -0.07 42.12 -2.79
CA GLU A 55 -0.28 40.89 -3.54
C GLU A 55 0.77 40.65 -4.64
N LEU A 56 1.48 41.68 -5.11
CA LEU A 56 2.60 41.49 -6.04
C LEU A 56 3.71 40.64 -5.44
N SER A 57 4.11 40.95 -4.20
CA SER A 57 5.12 40.16 -3.46
C SER A 57 4.64 38.73 -3.22
N ASN A 58 3.34 38.54 -2.98
CA ASN A 58 2.74 37.22 -2.86
C ASN A 58 2.83 36.44 -4.18
N ILE A 59 2.45 37.03 -5.31
CA ILE A 59 2.55 36.36 -6.61
C ILE A 59 4.00 35.95 -6.88
N GLU A 60 4.98 36.82 -6.65
CA GLU A 60 6.41 36.51 -6.82
C GLU A 60 6.89 35.33 -5.98
N LYS A 61 6.45 35.29 -4.72
CA LYS A 61 6.77 34.19 -3.82
C LYS A 61 6.11 32.89 -4.29
N GLU A 62 4.84 32.93 -4.66
CA GLU A 62 4.08 31.75 -5.06
C GLU A 62 4.55 31.20 -6.42
N ILE A 63 4.95 32.05 -7.38
CA ILE A 63 5.53 31.57 -8.66
C ILE A 63 6.90 30.91 -8.45
N GLN A 64 7.72 31.43 -7.55
CA GLN A 64 8.99 30.80 -7.18
C GLN A 64 8.76 29.43 -6.51
N HIS A 65 7.79 29.36 -5.60
CA HIS A 65 7.41 28.09 -4.96
C HIS A 65 6.89 27.07 -5.99
N PHE A 66 6.02 27.51 -6.90
CA PHE A 66 5.52 26.70 -8.00
C PHE A 66 6.65 26.14 -8.87
N ARG A 67 7.59 26.99 -9.32
CA ARG A 67 8.74 26.59 -10.13
C ARG A 67 9.64 25.58 -9.42
N TYR A 68 9.87 25.77 -8.12
CA TYR A 68 10.61 24.80 -7.31
C TYR A 68 9.95 23.42 -7.34
N LEU A 69 8.64 23.35 -7.10
CA LEU A 69 7.90 22.08 -7.14
C LEU A 69 7.81 21.50 -8.56
N LEU A 70 7.73 22.35 -9.58
CA LEU A 70 7.75 21.92 -10.98
C LEU A 70 9.08 21.26 -11.33
N LEU A 71 10.20 21.88 -10.95
CA LEU A 71 11.53 21.32 -11.16
C LEU A 71 11.71 20.00 -10.41
N GLN A 72 11.28 19.94 -9.14
CA GLN A 72 11.32 18.72 -8.34
C GLN A 72 10.51 17.60 -8.99
N THR A 73 9.31 17.92 -9.50
CA THR A 73 8.44 16.96 -10.18
C THR A 73 9.08 16.47 -11.47
N LYS A 74 9.62 17.38 -12.30
CA LYS A 74 10.36 17.04 -13.52
C LYS A 74 11.54 16.11 -13.25
N SER A 75 12.35 16.40 -12.23
CA SER A 75 13.46 15.53 -11.82
C SER A 75 12.96 14.13 -11.50
N HIS A 76 11.93 14.02 -10.66
CA HIS A 76 11.35 12.74 -10.28
C HIS A 76 10.77 11.97 -11.49
N THR A 77 10.19 12.68 -12.47
CA THR A 77 9.64 12.03 -13.67
C THR A 77 10.71 11.41 -14.57
N ILE A 78 11.92 11.99 -14.58
CA ILE A 78 13.05 11.44 -15.33
C ILE A 78 13.57 10.19 -14.64
N ASP A 79 13.71 10.25 -13.30
CA ASP A 79 14.22 9.13 -12.50
C ASP A 79 13.29 7.92 -12.55
N ASP A 80 11.96 8.14 -12.52
CA ASP A 80 10.96 7.06 -12.47
C ASP A 80 10.26 6.79 -13.83
N GLN A 81 10.78 7.35 -14.93
CA GLN A 81 10.24 7.17 -16.29
C GLN A 81 8.74 7.46 -16.43
N TRP A 82 8.25 8.48 -15.73
CA TRP A 82 6.84 8.85 -15.70
C TRP A 82 6.44 9.63 -16.97
N SER A 83 6.08 8.89 -18.03
CA SER A 83 5.76 9.45 -19.36
C SER A 83 4.44 10.21 -19.40
N ASP A 84 3.43 9.77 -18.66
CA ASP A 84 2.05 10.21 -18.84
C ASP A 84 1.78 11.65 -18.38
N ILE A 85 2.68 12.21 -17.56
CA ILE A 85 2.57 13.57 -17.06
C ILE A 85 3.37 14.59 -17.89
N GLN A 86 4.22 14.17 -18.83
CA GLN A 86 5.14 15.07 -19.55
C GLN A 86 4.42 16.22 -20.26
N SER A 87 3.28 15.96 -20.92
CA SER A 87 2.49 17.02 -21.55
C SER A 87 1.94 18.03 -20.53
N THR A 88 1.57 17.54 -19.35
CA THR A 88 1.05 18.39 -18.27
C THR A 88 2.17 19.25 -17.68
N LEU A 89 3.40 18.75 -17.63
CA LEU A 89 4.57 19.53 -17.19
C LEU A 89 4.99 20.59 -18.19
N LEU A 90 4.79 20.36 -19.50
CA LEU A 90 4.96 21.40 -20.52
C LEU A 90 3.89 22.49 -20.37
N ASP A 91 2.63 22.09 -20.17
CA ASP A 91 1.55 23.04 -19.86
C ASP A 91 1.84 23.82 -18.56
N ALA A 92 2.57 23.22 -17.60
CA ALA A 92 2.99 23.89 -16.37
C ALA A 92 4.06 24.97 -16.62
N ASP A 93 4.97 24.77 -17.56
CA ASP A 93 5.92 25.81 -17.97
C ASP A 93 5.20 26.99 -18.62
N ALA A 94 4.26 26.71 -19.53
CA ALA A 94 3.44 27.75 -20.16
C ALA A 94 2.61 28.53 -19.12
N PHE A 95 2.08 27.82 -18.12
CA PHE A 95 1.38 28.46 -17.00
C PHE A 95 2.29 29.41 -16.20
N ALA A 96 3.54 29.00 -15.94
CA ALA A 96 4.51 29.86 -15.27
C ALA A 96 4.84 31.11 -16.11
N GLU A 97 5.00 30.94 -17.42
CA GLU A 97 5.26 32.03 -18.36
C GLU A 97 4.09 33.04 -18.41
N ASP A 98 2.84 32.57 -18.45
CA ASP A 98 1.66 33.44 -18.37
C ASP A 98 1.66 34.30 -17.09
N VAL A 99 2.06 33.72 -15.96
CA VAL A 99 2.19 34.44 -14.68
C VAL A 99 3.33 35.45 -14.71
N ASP A 100 4.47 35.13 -15.34
CA ASP A 100 5.57 36.10 -15.50
C ASP A 100 5.16 37.27 -16.39
N ASN A 101 4.43 36.99 -17.46
CA ASN A 101 3.87 38.01 -18.34
C ASN A 101 2.90 38.91 -17.57
N LEU A 102 2.07 38.35 -16.70
CA LEU A 102 1.23 39.11 -15.79
C LEU A 102 2.05 40.00 -14.84
N LEU A 103 3.09 39.46 -14.19
CA LEU A 103 3.97 40.22 -13.30
C LEU A 103 4.63 41.39 -14.05
N ALA A 104 5.18 41.14 -15.23
CA ALA A 104 5.77 42.16 -16.08
C ALA A 104 4.77 43.27 -16.44
N SER A 105 3.53 42.90 -16.75
CA SER A 105 2.45 43.85 -16.97
C SER A 105 2.13 44.67 -15.72
N ILE A 106 2.00 44.06 -14.54
CA ILE A 106 1.73 44.79 -13.29
C ILE A 106 2.85 45.80 -12.98
N TYR A 107 4.11 45.41 -13.17
CA TYR A 107 5.26 46.32 -13.03
C TYR A 107 5.20 47.48 -14.03
N SER A 108 4.78 47.22 -15.27
CA SER A 108 4.57 48.24 -16.28
C SER A 108 3.49 49.24 -15.87
N VAL A 109 2.35 48.77 -15.34
CA VAL A 109 1.26 49.62 -14.84
C VAL A 109 1.72 50.52 -13.70
N ALA A 110 2.45 49.97 -12.73
CA ALA A 110 2.99 50.76 -11.62
C ALA A 110 3.89 51.91 -12.12
N ASN A 111 4.71 51.63 -13.16
CA ASN A 111 5.57 52.64 -13.78
C ASN A 111 4.76 53.70 -14.55
N VAL A 112 3.73 53.30 -15.30
CA VAL A 112 2.81 54.19 -16.02
C VAL A 112 2.11 55.15 -15.06
N THR A 113 1.52 54.62 -13.99
CA THR A 113 0.79 55.42 -12.99
C THR A 113 1.73 56.39 -12.27
N LYS A 114 2.95 55.94 -11.93
CA LYS A 114 3.98 56.82 -11.33
C LYS A 114 4.38 57.95 -12.29
N LYS A 115 4.55 57.64 -13.58
CA LYS A 115 4.91 58.62 -14.60
C LYS A 115 3.76 59.59 -14.89
N LEU A 116 2.52 59.14 -14.94
CA LEU A 116 1.32 60.00 -15.04
C LEU A 116 1.24 60.96 -13.87
N LYS A 117 1.47 60.48 -12.65
CA LYS A 117 1.47 61.33 -11.46
C LYS A 117 2.56 62.40 -11.53
N GLN A 118 3.80 62.00 -11.81
CA GLN A 118 4.93 62.93 -11.95
C GLN A 118 4.70 63.97 -13.04
N LEU A 119 4.16 63.53 -14.18
CA LEU A 119 3.78 64.44 -15.24
C LEU A 119 2.72 65.39 -14.71
N SER A 120 1.57 64.91 -14.21
CA SER A 120 0.48 65.76 -13.71
C SER A 120 0.85 66.81 -12.66
N GLU A 121 1.93 66.60 -11.91
CA GLU A 121 2.45 67.53 -10.88
C GLU A 121 3.43 68.58 -11.44
N SER A 122 3.88 68.45 -12.69
CA SER A 122 4.77 69.41 -13.37
C SER A 122 3.99 70.58 -14.00
N GLU A 123 4.65 71.71 -14.24
CA GLU A 123 4.06 72.84 -14.99
C GLU A 123 3.83 72.44 -16.44
N ILE A 124 2.61 72.02 -16.73
CA ILE A 124 2.17 71.47 -18.01
C ILE A 124 1.19 72.43 -18.69
N SER A 125 1.14 72.43 -20.02
CA SER A 125 0.09 73.17 -20.74
C SER A 125 -1.31 72.59 -20.48
N VAL A 126 -2.35 73.43 -20.47
CA VAL A 126 -3.76 73.01 -20.27
C VAL A 126 -4.14 71.81 -21.16
N ASP A 127 -3.63 71.82 -22.38
CA ASP A 127 -3.82 70.80 -23.40
C ASP A 127 -3.18 69.44 -23.07
N GLN A 128 -2.04 69.42 -22.39
CA GLN A 128 -1.37 68.20 -21.94
C GLN A 128 -2.00 67.68 -20.64
N GLN A 129 -2.52 68.58 -19.80
CA GLN A 129 -3.28 68.21 -18.60
C GLN A 129 -4.57 67.44 -18.97
N LEU A 130 -5.30 67.89 -20.01
CA LEU A 130 -6.46 67.18 -20.53
C LEU A 130 -6.11 65.78 -21.07
N LEU A 131 -4.97 65.65 -21.76
CA LEU A 131 -4.50 64.36 -22.25
C LEU A 131 -4.21 63.39 -21.08
N TYR A 132 -3.44 63.82 -20.09
CA TYR A 132 -3.12 62.99 -18.92
C TYR A 132 -4.36 62.65 -18.09
N GLN A 133 -5.32 63.55 -18.01
CA GLN A 133 -6.59 63.30 -17.34
C GLN A 133 -7.44 62.27 -18.09
N SER A 134 -7.44 62.29 -19.43
CA SER A 134 -8.11 61.28 -20.25
C SER A 134 -7.49 59.89 -20.12
N ILE A 135 -6.16 59.80 -20.04
CA ILE A 135 -5.44 58.55 -19.80
C ILE A 135 -5.72 58.03 -18.40
N SER A 136 -5.68 58.92 -17.41
CA SER A 136 -5.96 58.55 -16.01
C SER A 136 -7.40 58.08 -15.82
N SER A 137 -8.38 58.73 -16.47
CA SER A 137 -9.77 58.30 -16.39
C SER A 137 -9.97 56.96 -17.10
N TYR A 138 -9.43 56.76 -18.30
CA TYR A 138 -9.50 55.48 -19.00
C TYR A 138 -8.92 54.34 -18.17
N LEU A 139 -7.72 54.54 -17.60
CA LEU A 139 -7.06 53.58 -16.72
C LEU A 139 -7.93 53.24 -15.50
N LEU A 140 -8.52 54.25 -14.86
CA LEU A 140 -9.36 54.06 -13.68
C LEU A 140 -10.66 53.32 -14.02
N TYR A 141 -11.26 53.61 -15.17
CA TYR A 141 -12.48 52.93 -15.64
C TYR A 141 -12.23 51.46 -16.02
N GLU A 142 -11.15 51.17 -16.75
CA GLU A 142 -10.84 49.79 -17.17
C GLU A 142 -10.27 48.93 -16.04
N LEU A 143 -9.37 49.47 -15.19
CA LEU A 143 -8.80 48.72 -14.06
C LEU A 143 -9.86 48.33 -13.03
N HIS A 144 -10.86 49.19 -12.80
CA HIS A 144 -11.98 48.88 -11.90
C HIS A 144 -13.12 48.12 -12.57
N GLY A 145 -13.00 47.76 -13.87
CA GLY A 145 -14.05 47.06 -14.59
C GLY A 145 -15.38 47.81 -14.66
N LEU A 146 -15.35 49.14 -14.50
CA LEU A 146 -16.55 50.00 -14.52
C LEU A 146 -17.08 50.21 -15.95
N ASN A 147 -16.36 49.71 -16.95
CA ASN A 147 -16.75 49.77 -18.36
C ASN A 147 -17.51 48.50 -18.76
N ASP A 148 -18.76 48.40 -18.31
CA ASP A 148 -19.69 47.29 -18.57
C ASP A 148 -20.46 47.47 -19.90
N SER A 149 -19.73 47.69 -21.00
CA SER A 149 -20.32 47.67 -22.33
C SER A 149 -20.45 46.22 -22.79
N GLY A 150 -21.59 45.60 -22.50
CA GLY A 150 -21.90 44.20 -22.84
C GLY A 150 -21.87 43.83 -24.33
N THR A 151 -21.55 44.78 -25.22
CA THR A 151 -21.56 44.62 -26.68
C THR A 151 -20.19 44.65 -27.35
N THR A 152 -19.13 45.14 -26.68
CA THR A 152 -17.82 45.37 -27.31
C THR A 152 -16.74 44.68 -26.48
N ARG A 153 -15.93 43.82 -27.08
CA ARG A 153 -14.85 43.14 -26.34
C ARG A 153 -13.87 44.19 -25.81
N ARG A 154 -13.27 43.95 -24.64
CA ARG A 154 -12.31 44.87 -24.00
C ARG A 154 -11.18 45.28 -24.96
N ALA A 155 -10.61 44.32 -25.68
CA ALA A 155 -9.57 44.56 -26.68
C ALA A 155 -10.01 45.54 -27.79
N ASP A 156 -11.24 45.43 -28.27
CA ASP A 156 -11.77 46.33 -29.31
C ASP A 156 -11.88 47.77 -28.80
N ARG A 157 -12.33 47.95 -27.55
CA ARG A 157 -12.40 49.28 -26.90
C ARG A 157 -11.03 49.87 -26.62
N PHE A 158 -10.08 49.03 -26.23
CA PHE A 158 -8.70 49.44 -26.06
C PHE A 158 -8.12 49.93 -27.39
N ASN A 159 -8.31 49.17 -28.47
CA ASN A 159 -7.85 49.57 -29.80
C ASN A 159 -8.50 50.88 -30.28
N GLU A 160 -9.81 51.07 -30.02
CA GLU A 160 -10.50 52.32 -30.34
C GLU A 160 -9.95 53.52 -29.52
N TYR A 161 -9.70 53.31 -28.23
CA TYR A 161 -9.10 54.30 -27.35
C TYR A 161 -7.65 54.66 -27.76
N ILE A 162 -6.86 53.64 -28.14
CA ILE A 162 -5.52 53.82 -28.64
C ILE A 162 -5.52 54.60 -29.96
N ALA A 163 -6.42 54.27 -30.90
CA ALA A 163 -6.53 55.00 -32.16
C ALA A 163 -6.89 56.48 -31.94
N THR A 164 -7.71 56.78 -30.92
CA THR A 164 -8.02 58.17 -30.55
C THR A 164 -6.82 58.88 -29.94
N LEU A 165 -6.06 58.22 -29.07
CA LEU A 165 -4.81 58.76 -28.52
C LEU A 165 -3.76 59.01 -29.61
N GLU A 166 -3.57 58.09 -30.55
CA GLU A 166 -2.64 58.23 -31.67
C GLU A 166 -3.01 59.42 -32.56
N ALA A 167 -4.31 59.63 -32.84
CA ALA A 167 -4.79 60.79 -33.57
C ALA A 167 -4.50 62.11 -32.82
N MET A 168 -4.77 62.17 -31.52
CA MET A 168 -4.47 63.33 -30.67
C MET A 168 -2.96 63.64 -30.60
N LEU A 169 -2.12 62.61 -30.71
CA LEU A 169 -0.67 62.73 -30.70
C LEU A 169 -0.10 63.16 -32.06
N ALA A 170 -0.62 62.62 -33.15
CA ALA A 170 -0.22 62.95 -34.51
C ALA A 170 -0.46 64.43 -34.83
N GLU A 171 -1.53 65.02 -34.30
CA GLU A 171 -1.88 66.43 -34.45
C GLU A 171 -0.89 67.38 -33.72
N ARG A 172 -0.11 66.86 -32.76
CA ARG A 172 0.77 67.64 -31.85
C ARG A 172 2.27 67.55 -32.18
N SER A 173 2.63 67.25 -33.44
CA SER A 173 3.95 66.84 -33.98
C SER A 173 5.26 67.55 -33.58
N SER A 174 5.31 68.47 -32.62
CA SER A 174 6.53 69.19 -32.23
C SER A 174 6.83 69.07 -30.72
N LYS A 175 7.95 68.38 -30.36
CA LYS A 175 8.75 68.39 -29.09
C LYS A 175 8.70 67.14 -28.13
N PRO A 176 9.64 67.04 -27.14
CA PRO A 176 9.94 65.86 -26.31
C PRO A 176 8.79 65.22 -25.53
N ALA A 177 7.66 65.93 -25.40
CA ALA A 177 6.43 65.39 -24.82
C ALA A 177 5.95 64.12 -25.57
N SER A 178 6.24 64.00 -26.86
CA SER A 178 5.97 62.79 -27.63
C SER A 178 6.64 61.55 -27.03
N VAL A 179 7.90 61.62 -26.57
CA VAL A 179 8.64 60.48 -26.02
C VAL A 179 8.03 60.00 -24.70
N GLU A 180 7.61 60.93 -23.84
CA GLU A 180 6.97 60.61 -22.57
C GLU A 180 5.59 60.00 -22.76
N VAL A 181 4.83 60.49 -23.75
CA VAL A 181 3.54 59.93 -24.12
C VAL A 181 3.69 58.56 -24.82
N TYR A 182 4.73 58.35 -25.62
CA TYR A 182 5.04 57.03 -26.20
C TYR A 182 5.39 55.99 -25.11
N ALA A 183 6.13 56.38 -24.06
CA ALA A 183 6.38 55.50 -22.92
C ALA A 183 5.08 55.15 -22.19
N LEU A 184 4.16 56.11 -22.07
CA LEU A 184 2.81 55.91 -21.54
C LEU A 184 1.98 54.93 -22.39
N TYR A 185 2.02 55.11 -23.71
CA TYR A 185 1.39 54.24 -24.70
C TYR A 185 1.83 52.78 -24.56
N THR A 186 3.15 52.51 -24.57
CA THR A 186 3.66 51.13 -24.45
C THR A 186 3.28 50.47 -23.12
N GLY A 187 3.09 51.27 -22.08
CA GLY A 187 2.63 50.77 -20.79
C GLY A 187 1.13 50.53 -20.72
N LEU A 188 0.32 51.30 -21.45
CA LEU A 188 -1.13 51.08 -21.64
C LEU A 188 -1.39 49.80 -22.43
N GLU A 189 -0.61 49.54 -23.49
CA GLU A 189 -0.69 48.31 -24.29
C GLU A 189 -0.42 47.08 -23.42
N ARG A 190 0.63 47.12 -22.60
CA ARG A 190 0.94 46.06 -21.62
C ARG A 190 -0.14 45.87 -20.56
N LEU A 191 -0.89 46.92 -20.21
CA LEU A 191 -2.00 46.82 -19.28
C LEU A 191 -3.19 46.08 -19.89
N ASN A 192 -3.54 46.38 -21.14
CA ASN A 192 -4.59 45.62 -21.83
C ASN A 192 -4.24 44.12 -21.85
N GLN A 193 -2.98 43.81 -22.12
CA GLN A 193 -2.46 42.44 -22.07
C GLN A 193 -2.51 41.84 -20.65
N GLN A 194 -2.34 42.64 -19.59
CA GLN A 194 -2.51 42.19 -18.20
C GLN A 194 -3.87 41.54 -17.97
N LEU A 195 -4.93 42.20 -18.43
CA LEU A 195 -6.31 41.77 -18.17
C LEU A 195 -6.68 40.50 -18.94
N GLU A 196 -6.09 40.30 -20.13
CA GLU A 196 -6.17 39.04 -20.88
C GLU A 196 -5.38 37.93 -20.18
N ASN A 197 -4.18 38.24 -19.69
CA ASN A 197 -3.32 37.28 -18.98
C ASN A 197 -3.98 36.77 -17.71
N VAL A 198 -4.71 37.59 -16.95
CA VAL A 198 -5.39 37.08 -15.75
C VAL A 198 -6.47 36.05 -16.10
N ASP A 199 -7.28 36.27 -17.14
CA ASP A 199 -8.27 35.28 -17.56
C ASP A 199 -7.62 34.00 -18.08
N SER A 200 -6.52 34.13 -18.83
CA SER A 200 -5.69 32.99 -19.28
C SER A 200 -5.19 32.15 -18.10
N ILE A 201 -4.63 32.79 -17.07
CA ILE A 201 -4.13 32.14 -15.84
C ILE A 201 -5.28 31.46 -15.09
N MET A 202 -6.43 32.15 -14.98
CA MET A 202 -7.58 31.62 -14.26
C MET A 202 -8.19 30.40 -14.95
N ASN A 203 -8.17 30.32 -16.27
CA ASN A 203 -8.77 29.23 -17.05
C ASN A 203 -7.72 28.32 -17.72
N HIS A 204 -6.48 28.38 -17.25
CA HIS A 204 -5.34 27.75 -17.90
C HIS A 204 -5.53 26.24 -18.06
N ARG A 205 -5.06 25.69 -19.19
CA ARG A 205 -5.19 24.25 -19.51
C ARG A 205 -4.52 23.37 -18.46
N PHE A 206 -3.30 23.75 -18.05
CA PHE A 206 -2.54 23.08 -17.00
C PHE A 206 -3.38 22.80 -15.76
N VAL A 207 -4.11 23.81 -15.26
CA VAL A 207 -4.86 23.71 -14.00
C VAL A 207 -5.97 22.66 -14.10
N ARG A 208 -6.66 22.62 -15.24
CA ARG A 208 -7.69 21.61 -15.54
C ARG A 208 -7.07 20.22 -15.68
N ALA A 209 -6.00 20.10 -16.46
CA ALA A 209 -5.29 18.84 -16.65
C ALA A 209 -4.72 18.30 -15.32
N MET A 210 -4.15 19.16 -14.49
CA MET A 210 -3.58 18.79 -13.20
C MET A 210 -4.63 18.33 -12.21
N THR A 211 -5.81 18.96 -12.21
CA THR A 211 -6.94 18.52 -11.39
C THR A 211 -7.40 17.13 -11.81
N GLN A 212 -7.49 16.87 -13.11
CA GLN A 212 -7.83 15.54 -13.64
C GLN A 212 -6.77 14.49 -13.27
N GLN A 213 -5.48 14.84 -13.41
CA GLN A 213 -4.35 13.97 -13.01
C GLN A 213 -4.41 13.67 -11.51
N GLN A 214 -4.68 14.66 -10.67
CA GLN A 214 -4.82 14.45 -9.23
C GLN A 214 -5.93 13.45 -8.91
N THR A 215 -7.11 13.61 -9.51
CA THR A 215 -8.21 12.66 -9.34
C THR A 215 -7.79 11.26 -9.81
N TYR A 216 -7.19 11.14 -10.99
CA TYR A 216 -6.74 9.86 -11.53
C TYR A 216 -5.79 9.12 -10.57
N TRP A 217 -4.69 9.77 -10.18
CA TRP A 217 -3.68 9.15 -9.33
C TRP A 217 -4.19 8.85 -7.91
N THR A 218 -5.00 9.74 -7.34
CA THR A 218 -5.59 9.48 -6.01
C THR A 218 -6.56 8.31 -6.04
N THR A 219 -7.40 8.20 -7.07
CA THR A 219 -8.28 7.04 -7.28
C THR A 219 -7.47 5.76 -7.48
N GLN A 220 -6.37 5.82 -8.24
CA GLN A 220 -5.51 4.67 -8.48
C GLN A 220 -4.83 4.16 -7.19
N VAL A 221 -4.35 5.06 -6.33
CA VAL A 221 -3.82 4.70 -5.00
C VAL A 221 -4.86 3.98 -4.17
N ILE A 222 -6.11 4.48 -4.14
CA ILE A 222 -7.21 3.88 -3.39
C ILE A 222 -7.55 2.49 -3.95
N ALA A 223 -7.62 2.34 -5.27
CA ALA A 223 -7.91 1.07 -5.92
C ALA A 223 -6.82 0.01 -5.63
N LEU A 224 -5.54 0.41 -5.67
CA LEU A 224 -4.43 -0.48 -5.31
C LEU A 224 -4.44 -0.82 -3.83
N LEU A 225 -4.76 0.14 -2.95
CA LEU A 225 -4.91 -0.11 -1.52
C LEU A 225 -6.00 -1.15 -1.25
N ASP A 226 -7.18 -0.99 -1.85
CA ASP A 226 -8.29 -1.94 -1.70
C ASP A 226 -7.88 -3.36 -2.18
N ARG A 227 -7.22 -3.43 -3.34
CA ARG A 227 -6.70 -4.69 -3.87
C ARG A 227 -5.67 -5.34 -2.94
N THR A 228 -4.75 -4.56 -2.37
CA THR A 228 -3.74 -5.09 -1.43
C THR A 228 -4.39 -5.63 -0.17
N LEU A 229 -5.36 -4.92 0.40
CA LEU A 229 -6.10 -5.34 1.60
C LEU A 229 -6.89 -6.62 1.35
N LEU A 230 -7.56 -6.72 0.19
CA LEU A 230 -8.30 -7.91 -0.21
C LEU A 230 -7.37 -9.13 -0.32
N LEU A 231 -6.21 -8.98 -0.97
CA LEU A 231 -5.25 -10.07 -1.14
C LEU A 231 -4.63 -10.52 0.19
N PHE A 232 -4.31 -9.59 1.08
CA PHE A 232 -3.91 -9.93 2.45
C PHE A 232 -5.03 -10.65 3.19
N GLY A 233 -6.28 -10.18 3.07
CA GLY A 233 -7.46 -10.83 3.64
C GLY A 233 -7.59 -12.28 3.17
N ILE A 234 -7.46 -12.54 1.87
CA ILE A 234 -7.48 -13.90 1.30
C ILE A 234 -6.33 -14.75 1.85
N ALA A 235 -5.11 -14.20 1.93
CA ALA A 235 -3.97 -14.91 2.50
C ALA A 235 -4.24 -15.29 3.97
N PHE A 236 -4.75 -14.36 4.78
CA PHE A 236 -5.10 -14.64 6.17
C PHE A 236 -6.25 -15.66 6.31
N LEU A 237 -7.21 -15.68 5.38
CA LEU A 237 -8.24 -16.71 5.34
C LEU A 237 -7.66 -18.10 5.08
N PHE A 238 -6.69 -18.24 4.17
CA PHE A 238 -6.00 -19.51 3.96
C PHE A 238 -5.21 -19.94 5.21
N LEU A 239 -4.56 -18.99 5.90
CA LEU A 239 -3.87 -19.27 7.15
C LEU A 239 -4.84 -19.72 8.26
N ALA A 240 -5.98 -19.05 8.41
CA ALA A 240 -7.02 -19.42 9.37
C ALA A 240 -7.64 -20.79 9.03
N ALA A 241 -7.90 -21.07 7.75
CA ALA A 241 -8.38 -22.37 7.28
C ALA A 241 -7.40 -23.48 7.64
N GLN A 242 -6.09 -23.23 7.52
CA GLN A 242 -5.08 -24.19 7.93
C GLN A 242 -5.11 -24.49 9.44
N VAL A 243 -5.25 -23.47 10.29
CA VAL A 243 -5.38 -23.65 11.74
C VAL A 243 -6.64 -24.43 12.07
N LEU A 244 -7.76 -24.13 11.41
CA LEU A 244 -9.04 -24.82 11.62
C LEU A 244 -8.97 -26.30 11.19
N VAL A 245 -8.32 -26.60 10.07
CA VAL A 245 -8.10 -27.98 9.61
C VAL A 245 -7.28 -28.75 10.63
N ARG A 246 -6.15 -28.18 11.10
CA ARG A 246 -5.33 -28.81 12.15
C ARG A 246 -6.11 -29.03 13.44
N TYR A 247 -6.85 -28.03 13.90
CA TYR A 247 -7.67 -28.13 15.10
C TYR A 247 -8.81 -29.15 14.97
N LYS A 248 -9.47 -29.26 13.80
CA LYS A 248 -10.49 -30.29 13.56
C LYS A 248 -9.89 -31.70 13.56
N LEU A 249 -8.72 -31.91 12.92
CA LEU A 249 -8.02 -33.20 12.97
C LEU A 249 -7.69 -33.58 14.41
N GLU A 250 -7.14 -32.65 15.20
CA GLU A 250 -6.78 -32.87 16.61
C GLU A 250 -8.02 -33.09 17.52
N ARG A 251 -9.16 -32.48 17.20
CA ARG A 251 -10.40 -32.70 17.94
C ARG A 251 -11.09 -34.02 17.57
N LEU A 252 -10.98 -34.46 16.33
CA LEU A 252 -11.48 -35.76 15.90
C LEU A 252 -10.69 -36.88 16.58
N SER A 253 -9.35 -36.77 16.65
CA SER A 253 -8.51 -37.74 17.38
C SER A 253 -8.83 -37.78 18.88
N THR A 254 -9.04 -36.61 19.52
CA THR A 254 -9.33 -36.55 20.98
C THR A 254 -10.76 -36.96 21.37
N ASN A 255 -11.77 -36.69 20.54
CA ASN A 255 -13.16 -37.12 20.83
C ASN A 255 -13.37 -38.63 20.67
N PHE A 256 -12.60 -39.28 19.79
CA PHE A 256 -12.64 -40.73 19.61
C PHE A 256 -12.09 -41.45 20.86
N SER A 257 -11.00 -40.92 21.44
CA SER A 257 -10.40 -41.43 22.68
C SER A 257 -11.33 -41.38 23.91
N ARG A 258 -12.45 -40.64 23.87
CA ARG A 258 -13.43 -40.54 24.98
C ARG A 258 -14.66 -41.44 24.84
N LYS A 259 -14.88 -42.08 23.68
CA LYS A 259 -16.12 -42.83 23.40
C LYS A 259 -16.02 -44.34 23.58
N MET A 260 -14.86 -44.89 23.94
CA MET A 260 -14.74 -46.31 24.28
C MET A 260 -15.12 -46.54 25.75
N PRO A 261 -15.96 -47.55 26.06
CA PRO A 261 -16.22 -47.94 27.44
C PRO A 261 -14.91 -48.44 28.08
N PRO A 262 -14.73 -48.28 29.40
CA PRO A 262 -13.57 -48.83 30.08
C PRO A 262 -13.58 -50.34 29.89
N VAL A 263 -12.52 -50.89 29.27
CA VAL A 263 -12.25 -52.33 29.26
C VAL A 263 -12.24 -52.78 30.73
N SER A 264 -13.15 -53.69 31.09
CA SER A 264 -13.24 -54.23 32.44
C SER A 264 -11.91 -54.88 32.82
N SER A 265 -11.37 -54.44 33.93
CA SER A 265 -10.08 -54.85 34.50
C SER A 265 -10.09 -56.25 35.11
N GLU A 266 -10.64 -57.26 34.42
CA GLU A 266 -10.78 -58.60 34.98
C GLU A 266 -10.06 -59.74 34.23
N ASP A 267 -9.49 -59.53 33.04
CA ASP A 267 -8.82 -60.64 32.31
C ASP A 267 -7.47 -60.30 31.66
N ILE A 268 -6.64 -59.48 32.30
CA ILE A 268 -5.21 -59.40 31.93
C ILE A 268 -4.39 -59.47 33.21
N GLY A 269 -3.74 -60.62 33.39
CA GLY A 269 -3.00 -60.99 34.59
C GLY A 269 -1.99 -59.95 35.04
N PHE A 270 -1.92 -59.81 36.36
CA PHE A 270 -0.83 -59.14 37.07
C PHE A 270 0.52 -59.67 36.58
N ILE A 271 1.43 -58.79 36.15
CA ILE A 271 2.85 -59.12 36.03
C ILE A 271 3.63 -58.35 37.08
N GLN A 272 3.95 -59.09 38.13
CA GLN A 272 5.03 -58.84 39.07
C GLN A 272 6.19 -59.76 38.61
N ASN A 273 7.38 -59.20 38.36
CA ASN A 273 8.67 -59.88 38.20
C ASN A 273 8.70 -61.15 37.31
N ASP A 274 9.08 -60.98 36.03
CA ASP A 274 10.13 -61.73 35.31
C ASP A 274 10.02 -61.42 33.81
N ALA A 275 11.11 -61.63 33.07
CA ALA A 275 11.29 -61.24 31.67
C ALA A 275 10.06 -61.56 30.77
N VAL A 276 9.39 -60.52 30.27
CA VAL A 276 8.25 -60.67 29.37
C VAL A 276 8.76 -60.93 27.95
N GLN A 277 8.59 -62.16 27.47
CA GLN A 277 8.49 -62.44 26.03
C GLN A 277 7.11 -61.99 25.55
N TYR A 278 7.07 -61.02 24.64
CA TYR A 278 5.85 -60.64 23.92
C TYR A 278 5.66 -61.64 22.76
N ASP A 279 4.87 -62.70 22.97
CA ASP A 279 4.64 -63.78 21.99
C ASP A 279 3.24 -63.76 21.33
N GLN A 280 2.49 -62.66 21.40
CA GLN A 280 1.21 -62.51 20.70
C GLN A 280 1.04 -61.10 20.11
N SER A 281 0.45 -61.02 18.92
CA SER A 281 0.48 -59.85 18.02
C SER A 281 0.00 -58.57 18.69
N VAL A 282 0.82 -57.53 18.59
CA VAL A 282 0.72 -56.26 19.35
C VAL A 282 -0.15 -55.21 18.64
N PHE A 283 -0.59 -55.50 17.43
CA PHE A 283 -1.23 -54.56 16.51
C PHE A 283 -2.54 -55.15 15.96
N GLU A 284 -3.66 -54.48 16.22
CA GLU A 284 -4.99 -54.83 15.70
C GLU A 284 -5.41 -53.80 14.63
N ILE A 285 -5.31 -54.21 13.36
CA ILE A 285 -5.59 -53.33 12.22
C ILE A 285 -7.09 -53.10 12.02
N GLU A 286 -7.94 -54.00 12.51
CA GLU A 286 -9.39 -53.99 12.30
C GLU A 286 -10.03 -52.68 12.78
N ASN A 287 -9.53 -52.13 13.89
CA ASN A 287 -9.99 -50.86 14.44
C ASN A 287 -9.62 -49.67 13.54
N LEU A 288 -8.45 -49.72 12.90
CA LEU A 288 -8.02 -48.68 11.96
C LEU A 288 -8.78 -48.80 10.62
N MET A 289 -9.07 -50.02 10.17
CA MET A 289 -9.92 -50.28 9.01
C MET A 289 -11.35 -49.77 9.20
N GLU A 290 -11.96 -50.01 10.37
CA GLU A 290 -13.30 -49.52 10.67
C GLU A 290 -13.34 -47.99 10.73
N GLN A 291 -12.32 -47.36 11.33
CA GLN A 291 -12.24 -45.89 11.45
C GLN A 291 -12.04 -45.16 10.12
N LEU A 292 -11.35 -45.78 9.17
CA LEU A 292 -11.08 -45.23 7.86
C LEU A 292 -12.02 -45.80 6.78
N GLU A 293 -13.13 -46.43 7.19
CA GLU A 293 -14.15 -47.02 6.31
C GLU A 293 -13.56 -47.99 5.25
N GLY A 294 -12.44 -48.64 5.57
CA GLY A 294 -11.71 -49.52 4.67
C GLY A 294 -10.89 -48.83 3.58
N ASP A 295 -10.66 -47.51 3.66
CA ASP A 295 -9.77 -46.77 2.75
C ASP A 295 -8.31 -47.20 2.97
N THR A 296 -7.86 -48.14 2.13
CA THR A 296 -6.52 -48.74 2.21
C THR A 296 -5.40 -47.73 2.00
N ASP A 297 -5.62 -46.68 1.19
CA ASP A 297 -4.62 -45.65 0.92
C ASP A 297 -4.45 -44.72 2.14
N ALA A 298 -5.56 -44.41 2.81
CA ALA A 298 -5.53 -43.66 4.06
C ALA A 298 -4.89 -44.47 5.21
N ILE A 299 -5.17 -45.77 5.28
CA ILE A 299 -4.56 -46.68 6.27
C ILE A 299 -3.05 -46.76 6.06
N ASP A 300 -2.59 -46.98 4.82
CA ASP A 300 -1.16 -47.04 4.47
C ASP A 300 -0.44 -45.72 4.81
N ALA A 301 -1.07 -44.57 4.54
CA ALA A 301 -0.52 -43.26 4.87
C ALA A 301 -0.37 -43.04 6.39
N VAL A 302 -1.35 -43.45 7.21
CA VAL A 302 -1.29 -43.32 8.67
C VAL A 302 -0.22 -44.22 9.27
N LEU A 303 -0.15 -45.48 8.82
CA LEU A 303 0.86 -46.43 9.29
C LEU A 303 2.27 -46.03 8.84
N GLY A 304 2.41 -45.55 7.60
CA GLY A 304 3.68 -45.03 7.07
C GLY A 304 4.19 -43.82 7.87
N MET A 305 3.30 -42.88 8.21
CA MET A 305 3.64 -41.73 9.05
C MET A 305 4.09 -42.15 10.45
N PHE A 306 3.40 -43.12 11.06
CA PHE A 306 3.80 -43.66 12.35
C PHE A 306 5.23 -44.22 12.32
N VAL A 307 5.55 -45.05 11.33
CA VAL A 307 6.91 -45.63 11.20
C VAL A 307 7.96 -44.54 10.95
N GLU A 308 7.67 -43.58 10.08
CA GLU A 308 8.64 -42.53 9.73
C GLU A 308 8.97 -41.64 10.94
N GLU A 309 7.95 -41.22 11.69
CA GLU A 309 8.10 -40.27 12.80
C GLU A 309 8.69 -40.93 14.05
N HIS A 310 8.33 -42.19 14.32
CA HIS A 310 8.59 -42.82 15.62
C HIS A 310 9.71 -43.87 15.63
N LYS A 311 10.28 -44.28 14.48
CA LYS A 311 11.37 -45.27 14.43
C LYS A 311 12.63 -44.92 15.24
N THR A 312 12.82 -43.65 15.58
CA THR A 312 13.99 -43.18 16.35
C THR A 312 13.65 -42.85 17.80
N ASP A 313 12.40 -43.04 18.22
CA ASP A 313 11.96 -42.61 19.55
C ASP A 313 12.57 -43.44 20.68
N GLY A 314 12.96 -44.69 20.42
CA GLY A 314 13.76 -45.49 21.35
C GLY A 314 15.11 -44.84 21.67
N GLU A 315 15.82 -44.36 20.65
CA GLU A 315 17.10 -43.64 20.81
C GLU A 315 16.92 -42.29 21.53
N LYS A 316 15.82 -41.58 21.22
CA LYS A 316 15.47 -40.33 21.91
C LYS A 316 15.19 -40.57 23.39
N LEU A 317 14.45 -41.62 23.73
CA LEU A 317 14.16 -41.97 25.12
C LEU A 317 15.44 -42.33 25.88
N GLN A 318 16.35 -43.09 25.26
CA GLN A 318 17.67 -43.37 25.84
C GLN A 318 18.48 -42.10 26.11
N THR A 319 18.39 -41.12 25.21
CA THR A 319 19.09 -39.84 25.35
C THR A 319 18.50 -39.00 26.49
N PHE A 320 17.16 -38.91 26.57
CA PHE A 320 16.50 -38.20 27.66
C PHE A 320 16.78 -38.85 29.02
N ALA A 321 16.75 -40.19 29.09
CA ALA A 321 17.06 -40.92 30.31
C ALA A 321 18.52 -40.73 30.77
N LYS A 322 19.49 -40.69 29.84
CA LYS A 322 20.91 -40.42 30.18
C LYS A 322 21.16 -39.01 30.70
N ASN A 323 20.33 -38.04 30.27
CA ASN A 323 20.49 -36.63 30.62
C ASN A 323 19.60 -36.21 31.80
N ASP A 324 18.91 -37.15 32.46
CA ASP A 324 17.89 -36.88 33.49
C ASP A 324 16.82 -35.86 33.04
N ASP A 325 16.50 -35.85 31.74
CA ASP A 325 15.48 -34.98 31.16
C ASP A 325 14.09 -35.61 31.35
N VAL A 326 13.55 -35.45 32.57
CA VAL A 326 12.24 -35.97 32.98
C VAL A 326 11.10 -35.36 32.15
N GLU A 327 11.22 -34.09 31.76
CA GLU A 327 10.22 -33.38 30.97
C GLU A 327 10.18 -33.88 29.53
N GLY A 328 11.35 -34.04 28.89
CA GLY A 328 11.49 -34.64 27.56
C GLY A 328 11.00 -36.09 27.52
N THR A 329 11.36 -36.87 28.56
CA THR A 329 10.89 -38.24 28.75
C THR A 329 9.36 -38.29 28.84
N ARG A 330 8.74 -37.45 29.69
CA ARG A 330 7.29 -37.42 29.86
C ARG A 330 6.58 -37.01 28.58
N GLY A 331 7.10 -36.02 27.86
CA GLY A 331 6.55 -35.60 26.57
C GLY A 331 6.55 -36.72 25.54
N LEU A 332 7.66 -37.45 25.44
CA LEU A 332 7.80 -38.57 24.50
C LEU A 332 6.85 -39.73 24.84
N ILE A 333 6.79 -40.14 26.11
CA ILE A 333 5.89 -41.22 26.56
C ILE A 333 4.41 -40.82 26.38
N HIS A 334 4.07 -39.57 26.66
CA HIS A 334 2.70 -39.07 26.47
C HIS A 334 2.29 -39.06 25.00
N SER A 335 3.20 -38.62 24.12
CA SER A 335 2.99 -38.65 22.66
C SER A 335 2.83 -40.09 22.17
N MET A 336 3.77 -40.97 22.53
CA MET A 336 3.77 -42.37 22.12
C MET A 336 2.51 -43.13 22.59
N LYS A 337 2.02 -42.86 23.80
CA LYS A 337 0.72 -43.36 24.28
C LYS A 337 -0.44 -42.97 23.37
N GLY A 338 -0.45 -41.73 22.90
CA GLY A 338 -1.50 -41.19 22.02
C GLY A 338 -1.46 -41.85 20.65
N VAL A 339 -0.29 -41.89 20.00
CA VAL A 339 -0.16 -42.46 18.66
C VAL A 339 -0.33 -43.97 18.64
N SER A 340 0.22 -44.71 19.61
CA SER A 340 0.04 -46.17 19.69
C SER A 340 -1.42 -46.58 19.85
N GLY A 341 -2.19 -45.85 20.67
CA GLY A 341 -3.64 -46.07 20.78
C GLY A 341 -4.41 -45.74 19.50
N ASN A 342 -3.95 -44.74 18.74
CA ASN A 342 -4.60 -44.30 17.51
C ASN A 342 -4.44 -45.31 16.36
N ILE A 343 -3.32 -46.04 16.34
CA ILE A 343 -3.06 -47.05 15.30
C ILE A 343 -3.50 -48.46 15.70
N GLY A 344 -3.97 -48.68 16.94
CA GLY A 344 -4.32 -50.03 17.43
C GLY A 344 -3.13 -50.84 17.97
N ALA A 345 -2.00 -50.18 18.31
CA ALA A 345 -0.84 -50.79 18.94
C ALA A 345 -1.00 -50.83 20.48
N TYR A 346 -1.95 -51.64 20.95
CA TYR A 346 -2.40 -51.60 22.35
C TYR A 346 -1.33 -51.99 23.36
N ALA A 347 -0.44 -52.94 23.07
CA ALA A 347 0.60 -53.30 24.02
C ALA A 347 1.57 -52.13 24.27
N MET A 348 1.91 -51.38 23.21
CA MET A 348 2.73 -50.17 23.31
C MET A 348 2.01 -49.06 24.10
N GLN A 349 0.71 -48.89 23.86
CA GLN A 349 -0.11 -47.93 24.62
C GLN A 349 -0.15 -48.28 26.10
N HIS A 350 -0.38 -49.54 26.43
CA HIS A 350 -0.42 -50.03 27.82
C HIS A 350 0.93 -49.85 28.52
N PHE A 351 2.02 -50.16 27.84
CA PHE A 351 3.36 -49.94 28.36
C PHE A 351 3.59 -48.45 28.67
N CYS A 352 3.21 -47.55 27.76
CA CYS A 352 3.32 -46.11 27.98
C CYS A 352 2.46 -45.61 29.15
N ILE A 353 1.25 -46.15 29.35
CA ILE A 353 0.40 -45.84 30.50
C ILE A 353 1.06 -46.25 31.82
N GLN A 354 1.68 -47.43 31.86
CA GLN A 354 2.39 -47.89 33.05
C GLN A 354 3.62 -47.03 33.34
N LEU A 355 4.39 -46.70 32.30
CA LEU A 355 5.58 -45.86 32.42
C LEU A 355 5.24 -44.42 32.82
N GLU A 356 4.15 -43.84 32.30
CA GLU A 356 3.67 -42.50 32.68
C GLU A 356 3.24 -42.44 34.16
N LYS A 357 2.68 -43.53 34.72
CA LYS A 357 2.36 -43.63 36.15
C LYS A 357 3.62 -43.60 37.02
N THR A 358 4.68 -44.30 36.61
CA THR A 358 5.97 -44.27 37.33
C THR A 358 6.66 -42.90 37.21
N LEU A 359 6.59 -42.26 36.04
CA LEU A 359 7.16 -40.91 35.83
C LEU A 359 6.42 -39.83 36.62
N SER A 360 5.12 -39.99 36.87
CA SER A 360 4.31 -39.04 37.66
C SER A 360 4.70 -39.00 39.15
N ALA A 361 5.43 -40.02 39.64
CA ALA A 361 6.00 -40.03 40.98
C ALA A 361 7.32 -39.22 41.09
N GLY A 362 7.79 -38.63 39.98
CA GLY A 362 9.02 -37.82 39.94
C GLY A 362 10.31 -38.63 39.79
N GLU A 363 10.21 -39.91 39.46
CA GLU A 363 11.35 -40.81 39.26
C GLU A 363 11.72 -40.90 37.77
N SER A 364 13.01 -40.80 37.44
CA SER A 364 13.52 -41.11 36.09
C SER A 364 13.28 -42.59 35.77
N PRO A 365 12.99 -42.96 34.50
CA PRO A 365 12.75 -44.35 34.14
C PRO A 365 14.03 -45.17 34.31
N ASP A 366 13.94 -46.33 34.98
CA ASP A 366 15.08 -47.24 35.11
C ASP A 366 15.53 -47.74 33.73
N LYS A 367 16.81 -48.08 33.60
CA LYS A 367 17.45 -48.54 32.36
C LYS A 367 16.68 -49.71 31.72
N ARG A 368 16.12 -50.60 32.55
CA ARG A 368 15.29 -51.72 32.10
C ARG A 368 14.00 -51.27 31.39
N ALA A 369 13.34 -50.23 31.90
CA ALA A 369 12.12 -49.71 31.29
C ALA A 369 12.42 -49.04 29.93
N VAL A 370 13.57 -48.38 29.81
CA VAL A 370 14.02 -47.79 28.54
C VAL A 370 14.35 -48.89 27.52
N GLU A 371 15.03 -49.96 27.93
CA GLU A 371 15.31 -51.12 27.07
C GLU A 371 14.03 -51.85 26.63
N GLN A 372 13.05 -51.99 27.53
CA GLN A 372 11.74 -52.58 27.23
C GLN A 372 10.92 -51.73 26.25
N PHE A 373 10.96 -50.39 26.40
CA PHE A 373 10.31 -49.48 25.46
C PHE A 373 10.86 -49.65 24.04
N ASP A 374 12.18 -49.68 23.91
CA ASP A 374 12.86 -49.80 22.61
C ASP A 374 12.54 -51.14 21.92
N GLN A 375 12.55 -52.23 22.69
CA GLN A 375 12.17 -53.56 22.18
C GLN A 375 10.71 -53.61 21.74
N LEU A 376 9.80 -53.04 22.53
CA LEU A 376 8.37 -53.04 22.21
C LEU A 376 8.04 -52.14 21.02
N LEU A 377 8.72 -51.00 20.89
CA LEU A 377 8.62 -50.13 19.73
C LEU A 377 9.12 -50.82 18.46
N ALA A 378 10.26 -51.51 18.53
CA ALA A 378 10.80 -52.26 17.40
C ALA A 378 9.87 -53.38 16.94
N LEU A 379 9.25 -54.11 17.87
CA LEU A 379 8.23 -55.12 17.56
C LEU A 379 6.99 -54.49 16.94
N THR A 380 6.49 -53.39 17.51
CA THR A 380 5.32 -52.67 16.98
C THR A 380 5.55 -52.18 15.55
N ILE A 381 6.71 -51.58 15.27
CA ILE A 381 7.07 -51.12 13.92
C ILE A 381 7.16 -52.29 12.94
N LYS A 382 7.73 -53.42 13.37
CA LYS A 382 7.82 -54.62 12.54
C LYS A 382 6.44 -55.17 12.20
N ASP A 383 5.54 -55.24 13.17
CA ASP A 383 4.15 -55.71 12.96
C ASP A 383 3.38 -54.77 12.03
N VAL A 384 3.50 -53.45 12.23
CA VAL A 384 2.91 -52.42 11.34
C VAL A 384 3.42 -52.57 9.91
N LEU A 385 4.74 -52.72 9.70
CA LEU A 385 5.32 -52.88 8.38
C LEU A 385 4.87 -54.19 7.70
N SER A 386 4.75 -55.27 8.47
CA SER A 386 4.24 -56.56 7.95
C SER A 386 2.79 -56.41 7.50
N GLU A 387 1.98 -55.64 8.23
CA GLU A 387 0.58 -55.45 7.88
C GLU A 387 0.39 -54.52 6.69
N MET A 388 1.19 -53.46 6.57
CA MET A 388 1.26 -52.65 5.35
C MET A 388 1.62 -53.49 4.12
N GLU A 389 2.54 -54.46 4.26
CA GLU A 389 2.88 -55.39 3.17
C GLU A 389 1.71 -56.33 2.81
N ASN A 390 0.95 -56.78 3.80
CA ASN A 390 -0.23 -57.63 3.60
C ASN A 390 -1.36 -56.88 2.90
N LEU A 391 -1.65 -55.63 3.30
CA LEU A 391 -2.62 -54.76 2.63
C LEU A 391 -2.27 -54.56 1.16
N ASN A 392 -1.01 -54.24 0.86
CA ASN A 392 -0.54 -54.02 -0.50
C ASN A 392 -0.67 -55.26 -1.39
N LYS A 393 -0.52 -56.47 -0.83
CA LYS A 393 -0.75 -57.74 -1.54
C LYS A 393 -2.23 -58.02 -1.80
N MET A 394 -3.15 -57.59 -0.93
CA MET A 394 -4.59 -57.75 -1.14
C MET A 394 -5.15 -56.79 -2.19
N THR A 395 -4.56 -55.60 -2.36
CA THR A 395 -4.97 -54.60 -3.37
C THR A 395 -4.45 -54.89 -4.78
N THR A 396 -3.43 -55.75 -4.92
CA THR A 396 -2.83 -56.14 -6.21
C THR A 396 -3.26 -57.50 -6.75
N SER A 397 -4.06 -58.26 -6.00
CA SER A 397 -4.70 -59.51 -6.46
C SER A 397 -6.16 -59.30 -6.83
#